data_AF-A0A1L8P989-F1
#
_entry.id   AF-A0A1L8P989-F1
#
_cell.length_a   1.000
_cell.length_b   1.000
_cell.length_c   1.000
_cell.angle_alpha   90.00
_cell.angle_beta   90.00
_cell.angle_gamma   90.00
#
_symmetry.space_group_name_H-M   'P 1'
#
loop_
_entity.id
_entity.type
_entity.pdbx_description
1 polymer ?
#
loop_
_entity_poly.entity_id
_entity_poly.type
_entity_poly.pdbx_seq_one_letter_code
_entity_poly.pdbx_strand_id
1 'polypeptide(L)'
;MKELFKREKITKNANMQFVGNTKAFTCTNCKGFSSHTWRWSLKHAEDDENINSIEDNINILIVAKCQACLKPSIWLKNLDEFTREEDNFEIMLYPRSQLEVETPNNDMPKSIKELYNEAGLVLNESPRSSAALSRLAIDQLTQELGANGASLNNRIGDLVKKGLPL
;
A
#
# COMPACT_ATOMS: atom_id res chain seq x y z
N MET A 1 -2.41 6.08 -11.47
CA MET A 1 -3.51 6.89 -10.89
C MET A 1 -3.33 8.39 -11.09
N LYS A 2 -2.10 8.88 -11.29
CA LYS A 2 -1.72 10.27 -11.58
C LYS A 2 -2.68 11.08 -12.48
N GLU A 3 -3.32 10.45 -13.47
CA GLU A 3 -4.27 11.08 -14.40
C GLU A 3 -5.73 11.23 -13.89
N LEU A 4 -6.11 10.55 -12.81
CA LEU A 4 -7.53 10.45 -12.40
C LEU A 4 -7.99 11.62 -11.52
N PHE A 5 -7.07 12.37 -10.92
CA PHE A 5 -7.35 13.42 -9.94
C PHE A 5 -6.73 14.77 -10.34
N LYS A 6 -6.91 15.18 -11.60
CA LYS A 6 -6.56 16.52 -12.08
C LYS A 6 -7.59 17.54 -11.57
N ARG A 7 -7.12 18.76 -11.22
CA ARG A 7 -7.90 19.82 -10.56
C ARG A 7 -9.20 20.18 -11.29
N GLU A 8 -9.23 20.05 -12.61
CA GLU A 8 -10.40 20.31 -13.46
C GLU A 8 -11.65 19.51 -13.05
N LYS A 9 -11.48 18.32 -12.45
CA LYS A 9 -12.58 17.46 -11.97
C LYS A 9 -12.96 17.70 -10.50
N ILE A 10 -12.27 18.61 -9.81
CA ILE A 10 -12.36 18.84 -8.35
C ILE A 10 -13.04 20.20 -8.06
N THR A 11 -13.68 20.82 -9.06
CA THR A 11 -14.20 22.19 -8.95
C THR A 11 -15.44 22.34 -8.05
N LYS A 12 -15.26 23.20 -7.01
CA LYS A 12 -16.22 24.14 -6.37
C LYS A 12 -17.60 23.69 -5.90
N ASN A 13 -17.79 22.47 -5.41
CA ASN A 13 -18.94 22.18 -4.54
C ASN A 13 -18.56 21.22 -3.41
N ALA A 14 -18.43 21.76 -2.20
CA ALA A 14 -18.07 21.04 -0.97
C ALA A 14 -19.10 20.00 -0.51
N ASN A 15 -20.19 19.79 -1.25
CA ASN A 15 -21.33 18.94 -0.86
C ASN A 15 -21.80 18.01 -2.00
N MET A 16 -20.91 17.32 -2.72
CA MET A 16 -21.34 16.37 -3.76
C MET A 16 -21.00 14.91 -3.43
N GLN A 17 -22.08 14.13 -3.29
CA GLN A 17 -22.11 12.67 -3.20
C GLN A 17 -21.50 12.06 -4.49
N PHE A 18 -20.61 11.06 -4.34
CA PHE A 18 -19.97 10.20 -5.37
C PHE A 18 -19.72 10.85 -6.76
N VAL A 19 -18.51 11.37 -6.98
CA VAL A 19 -18.19 12.30 -8.08
C VAL A 19 -17.66 11.61 -9.36
N GLY A 20 -17.73 10.28 -9.47
CA GLY A 20 -17.55 9.59 -10.75
C GLY A 20 -16.96 8.18 -10.71
N ASN A 21 -16.75 7.61 -11.90
CA ASN A 21 -16.06 6.34 -12.12
C ASN A 21 -14.62 6.60 -12.58
N THR A 22 -13.65 5.86 -12.02
CA THR A 22 -12.28 5.85 -12.54
C THR A 22 -12.14 4.88 -13.71
N LYS A 23 -11.07 5.03 -14.50
CA LYS A 23 -10.57 3.92 -15.33
C LYS A 23 -10.30 2.70 -14.42
N ALA A 24 -10.45 1.50 -14.96
CA ALA A 24 -10.16 0.28 -14.22
C ALA A 24 -8.68 0.20 -13.82
N PHE A 25 -8.41 -0.27 -12.61
CA PHE A 25 -7.08 -0.54 -12.10
C PHE A 25 -7.11 -1.73 -11.13
N THR A 26 -5.94 -2.26 -10.77
CA THR A 26 -5.82 -3.39 -9.84
C THR A 26 -6.23 -2.97 -8.44
N CYS A 27 -7.30 -3.57 -7.93
CA CYS A 27 -7.82 -3.29 -6.60
C CYS A 27 -6.84 -3.78 -5.52
N THR A 28 -6.49 -2.93 -4.57
CA THR A 28 -5.58 -3.26 -3.46
C THR A 28 -6.15 -4.30 -2.49
N ASN A 29 -7.48 -4.40 -2.41
CA ASN A 29 -8.17 -5.29 -1.50
C ASN A 29 -8.37 -6.71 -2.07
N CYS A 30 -8.72 -6.84 -3.35
CA CYS A 30 -9.01 -8.15 -3.96
C CYS A 30 -8.07 -8.54 -5.11
N LYS A 31 -7.10 -7.68 -5.45
CA LYS A 31 -6.14 -7.85 -6.56
C LYS A 31 -6.77 -7.99 -7.96
N GLY A 32 -8.10 -7.91 -8.07
CA GLY A 32 -8.81 -7.90 -9.36
C GLY A 32 -8.70 -6.56 -10.09
N PHE A 33 -8.65 -6.60 -11.42
CA PHE A 33 -8.70 -5.42 -12.27
C PHE A 33 -10.16 -4.93 -12.42
N SER A 34 -10.49 -3.77 -11.85
CA SER A 34 -11.89 -3.29 -11.79
C SER A 34 -11.98 -1.77 -11.76
N SER A 35 -13.09 -1.23 -12.24
CA SER A 35 -13.48 0.17 -12.05
C SER A 35 -13.76 0.48 -10.59
N HIS A 36 -13.50 1.72 -10.19
CA HIS A 36 -13.74 2.20 -8.84
C HIS A 36 -14.63 3.45 -8.87
N THR A 37 -15.63 3.49 -7.98
CA THR A 37 -16.38 4.72 -7.70
C THR A 37 -15.64 5.51 -6.63
N TRP A 38 -15.54 6.83 -6.75
CA TRP A 38 -14.76 7.62 -5.81
C TRP A 38 -15.50 8.87 -5.32
N ARG A 39 -15.09 9.32 -4.15
CA ARG A 39 -15.50 10.59 -3.52
C ARG A 39 -14.28 11.23 -2.88
N TRP A 40 -14.32 12.54 -2.71
CA TRP A 40 -13.24 13.28 -2.07
C TRP A 40 -13.79 14.32 -1.10
N SER A 41 -12.96 14.76 -0.16
CA SER A 41 -13.26 15.87 0.75
C SER A 41 -12.02 16.75 0.90
N LEU A 42 -12.23 18.07 0.80
CA LEU A 42 -11.25 19.07 1.20
C LEU A 42 -11.20 19.11 2.72
N LYS A 43 -9.99 19.11 3.29
CA LYS A 43 -9.81 19.60 4.65
C LYS A 43 -9.22 20.99 4.56
N HIS A 44 -10.04 22.02 4.74
CA HIS A 44 -9.52 23.33 5.13
C HIS A 44 -9.05 23.21 6.58
N ALA A 45 -7.89 23.77 6.90
CA ALA A 45 -7.54 24.05 8.28
C ALA A 45 -8.48 25.18 8.72
N GLU A 46 -9.54 24.85 9.45
CA GLU A 46 -10.28 25.85 10.20
C GLU A 46 -9.33 26.39 11.27
N ASP A 47 -8.89 27.65 11.10
CA ASP A 47 -8.53 28.62 12.13
C ASP A 47 -7.51 29.62 11.57
N ASP A 48 -7.97 30.55 10.73
CA ASP A 48 -7.45 31.92 10.73
C ASP A 48 -8.40 32.81 9.92
N GLU A 49 -9.12 33.70 10.60
CA GLU A 49 -10.04 34.69 10.01
C GLU A 49 -9.32 35.76 9.16
N ASN A 50 -8.03 35.57 8.83
CA ASN A 50 -7.17 36.59 8.22
C ASN A 50 -6.23 36.08 7.11
N ILE A 51 -6.61 35.03 6.38
CA ILE A 51 -5.84 34.56 5.22
C ILE A 51 -6.32 35.30 3.96
N ASN A 52 -5.75 36.48 3.71
CA ASN A 52 -5.82 37.16 2.40
C ASN A 52 -4.78 36.64 1.39
N SER A 53 -4.07 35.56 1.71
CA SER A 53 -3.11 34.89 0.81
C SER A 53 -3.57 33.47 0.53
N ILE A 54 -4.31 33.29 -0.56
CA ILE A 54 -4.68 31.98 -1.11
C ILE A 54 -3.41 31.32 -1.69
N GLU A 55 -2.49 30.93 -0.82
CA GLU A 55 -1.31 30.09 -1.10
C GLU A 55 -1.49 28.73 -0.43
N ASP A 56 -2.73 28.27 -0.34
CA ASP A 56 -3.09 27.15 0.52
C ASP A 56 -2.72 25.82 -0.14
N ASN A 57 -1.79 25.12 0.50
CA ASN A 57 -1.54 23.69 0.30
C ASN A 57 -2.81 22.89 0.62
N ILE A 58 -3.59 22.56 -0.41
CA ILE A 58 -4.85 21.84 -0.21
C ILE A 58 -4.59 20.34 -0.14
N ASN A 59 -4.85 19.75 1.04
CA ASN A 59 -4.85 18.30 1.20
C ASN A 59 -6.26 17.73 0.97
N ILE A 60 -6.36 16.74 0.09
CA ILE A 60 -7.59 16.06 -0.29
C ILE A 60 -7.55 14.62 0.19
N LEU A 61 -8.59 14.25 0.93
CA LEU A 61 -8.87 12.86 1.25
C LEU A 61 -9.76 12.27 0.17
N ILE A 62 -9.35 11.16 -0.44
CA ILE A 62 -10.09 10.46 -1.49
C ILE A 62 -10.48 9.08 -0.96
N VAL A 63 -11.74 8.71 -1.13
CA VAL A 63 -12.24 7.37 -0.84
C VAL A 63 -12.71 6.74 -2.14
N ALA A 64 -12.02 5.68 -2.58
CA ALA A 64 -12.34 4.92 -3.77
C ALA A 64 -12.84 3.52 -3.39
N LYS A 65 -14.00 3.12 -3.91
CA LYS A 65 -14.63 1.81 -3.66
C LYS A 65 -14.56 0.96 -4.92
N CYS A 66 -14.00 -0.24 -4.79
CA CYS A 66 -13.93 -1.22 -5.87
C CYS A 66 -15.33 -1.71 -6.23
N GLN A 67 -15.69 -1.72 -7.52
CA GLN A 67 -17.00 -2.22 -7.95
C GLN A 67 -17.10 -3.75 -7.89
N ALA A 68 -15.98 -4.47 -7.93
CA ALA A 68 -15.97 -5.93 -7.81
C ALA A 68 -16.11 -6.43 -6.37
N CYS A 69 -15.23 -6.02 -5.45
CA CYS A 69 -15.23 -6.52 -4.07
C CYS A 69 -15.93 -5.60 -3.06
N LEU A 70 -16.40 -4.43 -3.50
CA LEU A 70 -17.10 -3.43 -2.68
C LEU A 70 -16.30 -2.87 -1.49
N LYS A 71 -15.02 -3.23 -1.35
CA LYS A 71 -14.13 -2.71 -0.30
C LYS A 71 -13.58 -1.32 -0.67
N PRO A 72 -13.47 -0.40 0.31
CA PRO A 72 -12.91 0.92 0.08
C PRO A 72 -11.38 0.91 0.11
N SER A 73 -10.80 1.95 -0.49
CA SER A 73 -9.43 2.39 -0.33
C SER A 73 -9.45 3.89 -0.04
N ILE A 74 -8.57 4.34 0.85
CA ILE A 74 -8.50 5.73 1.32
C ILE A 74 -7.13 6.28 0.95
N TRP A 75 -7.11 7.46 0.35
CA TRP A 75 -5.91 8.11 -0.19
C TRP A 75 -5.85 9.55 0.28
N LEU A 76 -4.63 10.05 0.48
CA LEU A 76 -4.32 11.43 0.74
C LEU A 76 -3.50 11.98 -0.42
N LYS A 77 -3.95 13.10 -0.98
CA LYS A 77 -3.27 13.78 -2.08
C LYS A 77 -3.17 15.27 -1.77
N ASN A 78 -2.00 15.86 -1.97
CA ASN A 78 -1.88 17.31 -2.01
C ASN A 78 -2.21 17.83 -3.41
N LEU A 79 -2.94 18.94 -3.47
CA LEU A 79 -3.15 19.74 -4.67
C LEU A 79 -2.48 21.08 -4.48
N ASP A 80 -1.29 21.23 -5.06
CA ASP A 80 -0.70 22.55 -5.28
C ASP A 80 -0.19 22.65 -6.73
N GLU A 81 -0.61 23.72 -7.40
CA GLU A 81 -0.22 24.08 -8.77
C GLU A 81 1.08 24.87 -8.82
N PHE A 82 1.50 25.43 -7.69
CA PHE A 82 2.71 26.23 -7.54
C PHE A 82 3.86 25.44 -6.90
N THR A 83 3.57 24.33 -6.20
CA THR A 83 4.59 23.36 -5.81
C THR A 83 5.27 22.76 -7.03
N ARG A 84 6.58 22.50 -6.92
CA ARG A 84 7.30 21.69 -7.90
C ARG A 84 6.65 20.31 -7.94
N GLU A 85 6.63 19.65 -9.10
CA GLU A 85 6.05 18.30 -9.22
C GLU A 85 6.63 17.30 -8.21
N GLU A 86 7.85 17.55 -7.74
CA GLU A 86 8.57 16.75 -6.74
C GLU A 86 7.96 16.83 -5.32
N ASP A 87 7.25 17.92 -5.00
CA ASP A 87 6.63 18.13 -3.69
C ASP A 87 5.19 17.59 -3.63
N ASN A 88 4.60 17.27 -4.79
CA ASN A 88 3.27 16.67 -4.88
C ASN A 88 3.33 15.21 -4.39
N PHE A 89 2.52 14.88 -3.39
CA PHE A 89 2.39 13.51 -2.89
C PHE A 89 0.99 12.93 -3.10
N GLU A 90 0.95 11.62 -3.34
CA GLU A 90 -0.25 10.79 -3.37
C GLU A 90 0.05 9.53 -2.57
N ILE A 91 -0.56 9.39 -1.39
CA ILE A 91 -0.30 8.28 -0.47
C ILE A 91 -1.60 7.55 -0.19
N MET A 92 -1.58 6.22 -0.27
CA MET A 92 -2.70 5.40 0.19
C MET A 92 -2.60 5.17 1.70
N LEU A 93 -3.64 5.55 2.43
CA LEU A 93 -3.77 5.32 3.86
C LEU A 93 -4.44 3.97 4.17
N TYR A 94 -5.27 3.46 3.26
CA TYR A 94 -6.00 2.20 3.46
C TYR A 94 -6.36 1.49 2.14
N PRO A 95 -6.34 0.16 2.08
CA PRO A 95 -5.68 -0.73 3.03
C PRO A 95 -4.17 -0.51 3.00
N ARG A 96 -3.46 -0.87 4.07
CA ARG A 96 -1.99 -0.91 4.07
C ARG A 96 -1.57 -1.95 3.03
N SER A 97 -1.23 -1.52 1.83
CA SER A 97 -1.22 -2.42 0.68
C SER A 97 0.10 -3.14 0.51
N GLN A 98 0.00 -4.43 0.22
CA GLN A 98 1.06 -5.28 -0.28
C GLN A 98 0.99 -5.38 -1.82
N LEU A 99 0.72 -4.28 -2.54
CA LEU A 99 0.50 -4.36 -4.00
C LEU A 99 1.71 -4.96 -4.74
N GLU A 100 2.91 -4.68 -4.26
CA GLU A 100 4.18 -5.10 -4.84
C GLU A 100 4.68 -6.44 -4.31
N VAL A 101 3.95 -7.07 -3.39
CA VAL A 101 4.36 -8.32 -2.74
C VAL A 101 3.44 -9.44 -3.22
N GLU A 102 4.06 -10.53 -3.66
CA GLU A 102 3.37 -11.74 -4.09
C GLU A 102 2.59 -12.37 -2.94
N THR A 103 1.57 -13.15 -3.27
CA THR A 103 0.82 -13.88 -2.25
C THR A 103 1.68 -15.02 -1.70
N PRO A 104 1.73 -15.22 -0.37
CA PRO A 104 2.45 -16.34 0.22
C PRO A 104 1.92 -17.68 -0.30
N ASN A 105 2.82 -18.64 -0.52
CA ASN A 105 2.47 -19.99 -0.94
C ASN A 105 1.48 -20.63 0.06
N ASN A 106 0.52 -21.41 -0.45
CA ASN A 106 -0.48 -22.11 0.35
C ASN A 106 0.14 -23.15 1.30
N ASP A 107 1.27 -23.76 0.92
CA ASP A 107 1.97 -24.75 1.74
C ASP A 107 2.82 -24.12 2.86
N MET A 108 2.91 -22.78 2.91
CA MET A 108 3.66 -22.08 3.94
C MET A 108 2.99 -22.24 5.30
N PRO A 109 3.72 -22.71 6.35
CA PRO A 109 3.18 -22.81 7.70
C PRO A 109 2.65 -21.47 8.21
N LYS A 110 1.61 -21.51 9.05
CA LYS A 110 0.87 -20.31 9.49
C LYS A 110 1.77 -19.24 10.11
N SER A 111 2.68 -19.61 11.01
CA SER A 111 3.61 -18.70 11.68
C SER A 111 4.51 -17.95 10.68
N ILE A 112 5.05 -18.68 9.70
CA ILE A 112 5.93 -18.12 8.66
C ILE A 112 5.13 -17.24 7.69
N LYS A 113 3.89 -17.62 7.39
CA LYS A 113 2.96 -16.84 6.56
C LYS A 113 2.63 -15.49 7.18
N GLU A 114 2.47 -15.43 8.50
CA GLU A 114 2.28 -14.18 9.23
C GLU A 114 3.50 -13.27 9.13
N LEU A 115 4.71 -13.80 9.34
CA LEU A 115 5.96 -13.04 9.17
C LEU A 115 6.16 -12.53 7.74
N TYR A 116 5.88 -13.37 6.73
CA TYR A 116 5.96 -12.99 5.33
C TYR A 116 5.02 -11.82 5.01
N ASN A 117 3.77 -11.90 5.50
CA ASN A 117 2.80 -10.83 5.31
C ASN A 117 3.24 -9.54 6.01
N GLU A 118 3.75 -9.63 7.24
CA GLU A 118 4.28 -8.48 7.97
C GLU A 118 5.47 -7.83 7.25
N ALA A 119 6.42 -8.65 6.77
CA ALA A 119 7.56 -8.18 5.98
C ALA A 119 7.11 -7.40 4.74
N GLY A 120 6.05 -7.87 4.07
CA GLY A 120 5.46 -7.18 2.93
C GLY A 120 4.75 -5.88 3.29
N LEU A 121 4.15 -5.78 4.49
CA LEU A 121 3.45 -4.57 4.95
C LEU A 121 4.41 -3.42 5.29
N VAL A 122 5.65 -3.73 5.69
CA VAL A 122 6.66 -2.73 6.09
C VAL A 122 7.72 -2.50 5.02
N LEU A 123 7.65 -3.16 3.86
CA LEU A 123 8.67 -3.07 2.81
C LEU A 123 8.97 -1.62 2.39
N ASN A 124 7.92 -0.85 2.11
CA ASN A 124 8.06 0.54 1.63
C ASN A 124 8.35 1.54 2.75
N GLU A 125 8.00 1.21 3.99
CA GLU A 125 8.24 2.06 5.17
C GLU A 125 9.65 1.86 5.74
N SER A 126 10.10 0.62 5.79
CA SER A 126 11.41 0.22 6.31
C SER A 126 11.88 -1.06 5.60
N PRO A 127 12.64 -0.91 4.50
CA PRO A 127 13.26 -2.04 3.82
C PRO A 127 14.15 -2.86 4.76
N ARG A 128 14.77 -2.20 5.75
CA ARG A 128 15.59 -2.86 6.78
C ARG A 128 14.76 -3.75 7.69
N SER A 129 13.59 -3.28 8.15
CA SER A 129 12.67 -4.08 8.97
C SER A 129 12.09 -5.24 8.17
N SER A 130 11.69 -5.00 6.92
CA SER A 130 11.21 -6.05 6.00
C SER A 130 12.28 -7.13 5.79
N ALA A 131 13.53 -6.76 5.52
CA ALA A 131 14.63 -7.70 5.37
C ALA A 131 14.89 -8.54 6.65
N ALA A 132 14.77 -7.93 7.84
CA ALA A 132 14.91 -8.64 9.11
C ALA A 132 13.78 -9.66 9.32
N LEU A 133 12.53 -9.29 9.04
CA LEU A 133 11.38 -10.20 9.12
C LEU A 133 11.49 -11.33 8.09
N SER A 134 11.90 -11.02 6.85
CA SER A 134 12.16 -12.04 5.82
C SER A 134 13.26 -13.01 6.25
N ARG A 135 14.33 -12.53 6.87
CA ARG A 135 15.38 -13.39 7.42
C ARG A 135 14.84 -14.30 8.52
N LEU A 136 14.01 -13.78 9.42
CA LEU A 136 13.37 -14.59 10.47
C LEU A 136 12.42 -15.64 9.89
N ALA A 137 11.64 -15.29 8.87
CA ALA A 137 10.75 -16.22 8.16
C ALA A 137 11.53 -17.37 7.52
N ILE A 138 12.63 -17.07 6.82
CA ILE A 138 13.52 -18.09 6.24
C ILE A 138 14.12 -18.96 7.35
N ASP A 139 14.53 -18.35 8.46
CA ASP A 139 15.10 -19.07 9.59
C ASP A 139 14.14 -20.12 10.16
N GLN A 140 12.91 -19.71 10.45
CA GLN A 140 11.85 -20.60 10.93
C GLN A 140 11.49 -21.65 9.88
N LEU A 141 11.42 -21.28 8.60
CA LEU A 141 11.13 -22.21 7.52
C LEU A 141 12.17 -23.34 7.45
N THR A 142 13.46 -23.02 7.58
CA THR A 142 14.48 -24.08 7.59
C THR A 142 14.32 -25.05 8.76
N GLN A 143 13.86 -24.57 9.92
CA GLN A 143 13.61 -25.40 11.10
C GLN A 143 12.38 -26.30 10.89
N GLU A 144 11.29 -25.76 10.35
CA GLU A 144 10.07 -26.51 10.00
C GLU A 144 10.35 -27.64 8.98
N LEU A 145 11.27 -27.41 8.04
CA LEU A 145 11.73 -28.42 7.08
C LEU A 145 12.66 -29.48 7.69
N GLY A 146 12.93 -29.44 9.00
CA GLY A 146 13.78 -30.40 9.69
C GLY A 146 15.27 -30.25 9.34
N ALA A 147 15.73 -29.04 9.03
CA ALA A 147 17.14 -28.79 8.75
C ALA A 147 17.98 -28.85 10.03
N ASN A 148 19.16 -29.47 9.94
CA ASN A 148 20.12 -29.55 11.03
C ASN A 148 21.13 -28.40 10.96
N GLY A 149 21.46 -27.82 12.12
CA GLY A 149 22.55 -26.84 12.22
C GLY A 149 22.25 -25.67 13.15
N ALA A 150 23.32 -25.14 13.76
CA ALA A 150 23.23 -24.02 14.70
C ALA A 150 22.94 -22.66 14.01
N SER A 151 23.55 -22.42 12.84
CA SER A 151 23.35 -21.18 12.07
C SER A 151 22.40 -21.39 10.89
N LEU A 152 21.78 -20.31 10.41
CA LEU A 152 20.96 -20.31 9.20
C LEU A 152 21.71 -20.89 7.99
N ASN A 153 22.96 -20.46 7.78
CA ASN A 153 23.80 -20.95 6.68
C ASN A 153 24.00 -22.47 6.75
N ASN A 154 24.19 -23.02 7.96
CA ASN A 154 24.34 -24.45 8.15
C ASN A 154 23.05 -25.20 7.80
N ARG A 155 21.89 -24.67 8.23
CA ARG A 155 20.58 -25.24 7.92
C ARG A 155 20.27 -25.22 6.42
N ILE A 156 20.55 -24.11 5.73
CA ILE A 156 20.40 -24.03 4.27
C ILE A 156 21.30 -25.08 3.59
N GLY A 157 22.57 -25.19 4.02
CA GLY A 157 23.49 -26.19 3.47
C GLY A 157 23.04 -27.64 3.70
N ASP A 158 22.41 -27.95 4.84
CA ASP A 158 21.80 -29.25 5.11
C ASP A 158 20.61 -29.55 4.19
N LEU A 159 19.73 -28.56 3.96
CA LEU A 159 18.60 -28.70 3.04
C LEU A 159 19.03 -28.90 1.58
N VAL A 160 20.06 -28.19 1.13
CA VAL A 160 20.64 -28.39 -0.22
C VAL A 160 21.17 -29.82 -0.36
N LYS A 161 21.86 -30.35 0.65
CA LYS A 161 22.31 -31.76 0.67
C LYS A 161 21.15 -32.76 0.65
N LYS A 162 20.00 -32.39 1.21
CA LYS A 162 18.75 -33.18 1.19
C LYS A 162 17.98 -33.07 -0.14
N GLY A 163 18.47 -32.29 -1.11
CA GLY A 163 17.90 -32.20 -2.45
C GLY A 163 17.15 -30.90 -2.76
N LEU A 164 17.26 -29.86 -1.91
CA LEU A 164 16.77 -28.53 -2.26
C LEU A 164 17.58 -27.98 -3.46
N PRO A 165 16.94 -27.52 -4.55
CA PRO A 165 17.65 -26.99 -5.71
C PRO A 165 18.40 -25.70 -5.38
N LEU A 166 19.53 -25.50 -6.08
CA LEU A 166 20.36 -24.29 -6.04
C LEU A 166 19.94 -23.28 -7.11
#